data_AF-R7K825-F1
#
_entry.id   AF-R7K825-F1
#
_cell.length_a   1.000
_cell.length_b   1.000
_cell.length_c   1.000
_cell.angle_alpha   90.00
_cell.angle_beta   90.00
_cell.angle_gamma   90.00
#
_symmetry.space_group_name_H-M   'P 1'
#
loop_
_entity.id
_entity.type
_entity.pdbx_description
1 polymer ?
#
loop_
_entity_poly.entity_id
_entity_poly.type
_entity_poly.pdbx_seq_one_letter_code
_entity_poly.pdbx_strand_id
1 'polypeptide(L)'
;MQEKRNTKKIQLVTVIAVVVLFILILVLVTLVSQKVQMNAKKKRLVEQQDALQQMIENGLEDYEYRQSLEYIEKYAREELGMIDAGDTIWKQAD
;
A
#
# COMPACT_ATOMS: atom_id res chain seq x y z
N MET A 1 -30.83 62.73 -7.70
CA MET A 1 -31.29 61.32 -7.55
C MET A 1 -30.33 60.26 -8.12
N GLN A 2 -29.40 60.59 -9.03
CA GLN A 2 -28.51 59.60 -9.68
C GLN A 2 -27.40 59.03 -8.75
N GLU A 3 -26.80 59.84 -7.87
CA GLU A 3 -25.70 59.39 -6.97
C GLU A 3 -26.10 58.27 -6.00
N LYS A 4 -27.30 58.36 -5.39
CA LYS A 4 -27.83 57.31 -4.50
C LYS A 4 -28.05 55.97 -5.22
N ARG A 5 -28.19 55.98 -6.55
CA ARG A 5 -28.42 54.77 -7.35
C ARG A 5 -27.11 54.06 -7.68
N ASN A 6 -26.02 54.81 -7.84
CA ASN A 6 -24.70 54.27 -8.15
C ASN A 6 -24.03 53.63 -6.93
N THR A 7 -24.19 54.21 -5.74
CA THR A 7 -23.71 53.61 -4.48
C THR A 7 -24.37 52.27 -4.18
N LYS A 8 -25.68 52.11 -4.41
CA LYS A 8 -26.37 50.82 -4.31
C LYS A 8 -25.87 49.78 -5.32
N LYS A 9 -25.54 50.19 -6.55
CA LYS A 9 -24.94 49.30 -7.55
C LYS A 9 -23.54 48.86 -7.14
N ILE A 10 -22.71 49.77 -6.64
CA ILE A 10 -21.37 49.45 -6.13
C ILE A 10 -21.48 48.47 -4.97
N GLN A 11 -22.34 48.73 -3.98
CA GLN A 11 -22.59 47.79 -2.88
C GLN A 11 -23.02 46.41 -3.37
N LEU A 12 -23.94 46.34 -4.34
CA LEU A 12 -24.38 45.06 -4.91
C LEU A 12 -23.22 44.29 -5.58
N VAL A 13 -22.40 44.98 -6.37
CA VAL A 13 -21.21 44.40 -7.01
C VAL A 13 -20.19 43.94 -5.96
N THR A 14 -20.01 44.71 -4.89
CA THR A 14 -19.08 44.35 -3.81
C THR A 14 -19.55 43.08 -3.09
N VAL A 15 -20.86 42.97 -2.80
CA VAL A 15 -21.44 41.77 -2.19
C VAL A 15 -21.30 40.55 -3.10
N ILE A 16 -21.57 40.68 -4.41
CA ILE A 16 -21.39 39.59 -5.37
C ILE A 16 -19.92 39.16 -5.42
N ALA A 17 -18.98 40.12 -5.47
CA ALA A 17 -17.56 39.82 -5.47
C ALA A 17 -17.11 39.07 -4.21
N VAL A 18 -17.61 39.46 -3.03
CA VAL A 18 -17.32 38.77 -1.76
C VAL A 18 -17.88 37.35 -1.76
N VAL A 19 -19.11 37.14 -2.27
CA VAL A 19 -19.72 35.81 -2.38
C VAL A 19 -18.91 34.90 -3.32
N VAL A 20 -18.52 35.41 -4.49
CA VAL A 20 -17.69 34.66 -5.45
C VAL A 20 -16.33 34.31 -4.84
N LEU A 21 -15.72 35.25 -4.11
CA LEU A 21 -14.45 35.01 -3.43
C LEU A 21 -14.58 33.94 -2.35
N PHE A 22 -15.69 33.91 -1.62
CA PHE A 22 -15.97 32.88 -0.63
C PHE A 22 -16.15 31.49 -1.28
N ILE A 23 -16.86 31.42 -2.42
CA ILE A 23 -17.01 30.18 -3.20
C ILE A 23 -15.64 29.67 -3.68
N LEU A 24 -14.78 30.56 -4.18
CA LEU A 24 -13.43 30.18 -4.60
C LEU A 24 -12.61 29.60 -3.45
N ILE A 25 -12.69 30.18 -2.25
CA ILE A 25 -12.03 29.64 -1.05
C ILE A 25 -12.57 28.25 -0.71
N LEU A 26 -13.89 28.04 -0.74
CA LEU A 26 -14.49 26.73 -0.48
C LEU A 26 -14.04 25.67 -1.51
N VAL A 27 -13.95 26.04 -2.79
CA VAL A 27 -13.42 25.16 -3.84
C VAL A 27 -11.95 24.81 -3.56
N LEU A 28 -11.12 25.76 -3.14
CA LEU A 28 -9.73 25.48 -2.78
C LEU A 28 -9.63 24.50 -1.60
N VAL A 29 -10.43 24.69 -0.54
CA VAL A 29 -10.46 23.80 0.63
C VAL A 29 -10.87 22.38 0.23
N THR A 30 -11.90 22.24 -0.61
CA THR A 30 -12.36 20.93 -1.08
C THR A 30 -11.32 20.24 -1.97
N LEU A 31 -10.63 20.97 -2.86
CA LEU A 31 -9.55 20.43 -3.70
C LEU A 31 -8.35 19.94 -2.88
N VAL A 32 -7.93 20.72 -1.88
CA VAL A 32 -6.84 20.32 -0.97
C VAL A 32 -7.25 19.08 -0.18
N SER A 33 -8.48 19.03 0.33
CA SER A 33 -9.00 17.86 1.07
C SER A 33 -9.05 16.60 0.20
N GLN A 34 -9.45 16.73 -1.06
CA GLN A 34 -9.44 15.62 -2.02
C GLN A 34 -8.02 15.14 -2.32
N LYS A 35 -7.05 16.05 -2.51
CA LYS A 35 -5.63 15.68 -2.70
C LYS A 35 -5.06 14.92 -1.50
N VAL A 36 -5.35 15.37 -0.27
CA VAL A 36 -4.89 14.69 0.95
C VAL A 36 -5.48 13.28 1.05
N GLN A 37 -6.78 13.13 0.78
CA GLN A 37 -7.42 11.80 0.76
C GLN A 37 -6.87 10.89 -0.34
N MET A 38 -6.61 11.43 -1.53
CA MET A 38 -5.99 10.67 -2.62
C MET A 38 -4.57 10.24 -2.28
N ASN A 39 -3.76 11.09 -1.63
CA ASN A 39 -2.42 10.73 -1.20
C ASN A 39 -2.43 9.65 -0.11
N ALA A 40 -3.38 9.72 0.83
CA ALA A 40 -3.55 8.67 1.84
C ALA A 40 -3.96 7.32 1.21
N LYS A 41 -4.89 7.34 0.24
CA LYS A 41 -5.26 6.14 -0.53
C LYS A 41 -4.09 5.59 -1.33
N LYS A 42 -3.32 6.47 -1.98
CA LYS A 42 -2.12 6.08 -2.74
C LYS A 42 -1.07 5.44 -1.84
N LYS A 43 -0.82 5.99 -0.65
CA LYS A 43 0.11 5.42 0.31
C LYS A 43 -0.32 4.01 0.76
N ARG A 44 -1.61 3.82 1.08
CA ARG A 44 -2.15 2.50 1.44
C ARG A 44 -2.10 1.50 0.30
N LEU A 45 -2.25 1.95 -0.95
CA LEU A 45 -2.12 1.09 -2.13
C LEU A 45 -0.67 0.67 -2.36
N VAL A 46 0.29 1.57 -2.17
CA VAL A 46 1.73 1.26 -2.26
C VAL A 46 2.16 0.32 -1.15
N GLU A 47 1.72 0.54 0.09
CA GLU A 47 2.00 -0.38 1.21
C GLU A 47 1.42 -1.77 0.96
N GLN A 48 0.21 -1.87 0.39
CA GLN A 48 -0.36 -3.16 -0.01
C GLN A 48 0.45 -3.81 -1.13
N GLN A 49 0.87 -3.05 -2.14
CA GLN A 49 1.70 -3.58 -3.22
C GLN A 49 3.03 -4.13 -2.69
N ASP A 50 3.69 -3.40 -1.79
CA ASP A 50 4.96 -3.81 -1.20
C ASP A 50 4.81 -5.07 -0.32
N ALA A 51 3.73 -5.14 0.47
CA ALA A 51 3.40 -6.33 1.25
C ALA A 51 3.13 -7.56 0.36
N LEU A 52 2.40 -7.39 -0.76
CA LEU A 52 2.18 -8.48 -1.72
C LEU A 52 3.48 -8.89 -2.41
N GLN A 53 4.37 -7.95 -2.72
CA GLN A 53 5.67 -8.23 -3.33
C GLN A 53 6.55 -9.09 -2.39
N GLN A 54 6.62 -8.73 -1.10
CA GLN A 54 7.34 -9.51 -0.10
C GLN A 54 6.74 -10.92 0.09
N MET A 55 5.41 -11.06 0.03
CA MET A 55 4.79 -12.38 0.10
C MET A 55 5.14 -13.26 -1.11
N ILE A 56 5.25 -12.67 -2.30
CA ILE A 56 5.69 -13.38 -3.51
C ILE A 56 7.15 -13.82 -3.37
N GLU A 57 8.02 -12.94 -2.89
CA GLU A 57 9.46 -13.22 -2.73
C GLU A 57 9.71 -14.31 -1.69
N ASN A 58 9.11 -14.19 -0.50
CA ASN A 58 9.21 -15.23 0.53
C ASN A 58 8.58 -16.56 0.07
N GLY A 59 7.46 -16.51 -0.65
CA GLY A 59 6.81 -17.71 -1.20
C GLY A 59 7.64 -18.40 -2.28
N LEU A 60 8.40 -17.63 -3.07
CA LEU A 60 9.36 -18.15 -4.05
C LEU A 60 10.53 -18.84 -3.35
N GLU A 61 11.08 -18.24 -2.30
CA GLU A 61 12.17 -18.83 -1.51
C GLU A 61 11.75 -20.14 -0.85
N ASP A 62 10.56 -20.19 -0.25
CA ASP A 62 9.98 -21.42 0.33
C ASP A 62 9.73 -22.51 -0.74
N TYR A 63 9.32 -22.11 -1.94
CA TYR A 63 9.11 -23.02 -3.06
C TYR A 63 10.44 -23.59 -3.57
N GLU A 64 11.46 -22.74 -3.74
CA GLU A 64 12.81 -23.18 -4.13
C GLU A 64 13.42 -24.11 -3.08
N TYR A 65 13.26 -23.80 -1.79
CA TYR A 65 13.73 -24.67 -0.70
C TYR A 65 13.05 -26.04 -0.75
N ARG A 66 11.73 -26.09 -0.96
CA ARG A 66 10.99 -27.37 -1.07
C ARG A 66 11.38 -28.18 -2.31
N GLN A 67 11.83 -27.53 -3.38
CA GLN A 67 12.36 -28.19 -4.57
C GLN A 67 13.85 -28.52 -4.46
N SER A 68 14.55 -27.96 -3.49
CA SER A 68 15.97 -28.21 -3.29
C SER A 68 16.24 -29.67 -2.94
N LEU A 69 17.41 -30.15 -3.37
CA LEU A 69 17.90 -31.49 -3.02
C LEU A 69 18.03 -31.66 -1.50
N GLU A 70 18.33 -30.58 -0.77
CA GLU A 70 18.45 -30.59 0.69
C GLU A 70 17.14 -30.97 1.37
N TYR A 71 16.00 -30.42 0.93
CA TYR A 71 14.69 -30.79 1.47
C TYR A 71 14.32 -32.26 1.14
N ILE A 72 14.60 -32.69 -0.09
CA ILE A 72 14.34 -34.07 -0.53
C ILE A 72 15.17 -35.07 0.28
N GLU A 73 16.44 -34.76 0.51
CA GLU A 73 17.35 -35.59 1.28
C GLU A 73 16.94 -35.64 2.76
N LYS A 74 16.60 -34.49 3.34
CA LYS A 74 16.10 -34.42 4.72
C LYS A 74 14.83 -35.25 4.89
N TYR A 75 13.86 -35.10 3.98
CA TYR A 75 12.63 -35.90 4.00
C TYR A 75 12.92 -37.40 3.84
N ALA A 76 13.83 -37.77 2.93
CA ALA A 76 14.22 -39.16 2.72
C ALA A 76 14.89 -39.76 3.97
N ARG A 77 15.74 -39.01 4.67
CA ARG A 77 16.38 -39.45 5.92
C ARG A 77 15.39 -39.53 7.10
N GLU A 78 14.58 -38.50 7.30
CA GLU A 78 13.73 -38.36 8.50
C GLU A 78 12.44 -39.18 8.43
N GLU A 79 11.75 -39.20 7.28
CA GLU A 79 10.43 -39.83 7.13
C GLU A 79 10.50 -41.23 6.52
N LEU A 80 11.41 -41.43 5.55
CA LEU A 80 11.59 -42.73 4.89
C LEU A 80 12.70 -43.57 5.52
N GLY A 81 13.46 -43.02 6.47
CA GLY A 81 14.58 -43.70 7.11
C GLY A 81 15.68 -44.12 6.13
N MET A 82 15.74 -43.48 4.95
CA MET A 82 16.71 -43.78 3.92
C MET A 82 18.06 -43.21 4.30
N ILE A 83 19.08 -44.06 4.27
CA ILE A 83 20.49 -43.69 4.45
C ILE A 83 21.22 -43.80 3.12
N ASP A 84 22.21 -42.94 2.91
CA ASP A 84 22.99 -42.96 1.68
C ASP A 84 23.77 -44.28 1.57
N ALA A 85 24.01 -44.76 0.35
CA ALA A 85 24.54 -46.09 0.07
C ALA A 85 25.98 -46.32 0.58
N GLY A 86 26.63 -45.28 1.13
CA GLY A 86 27.94 -45.33 1.78
C GLY A 86 27.96 -45.01 3.28
N ASP A 87 26.82 -44.67 3.89
CA ASP A 87 26.77 -44.27 5.30
C ASP A 87 26.67 -45.48 6.24
N THR A 88 27.58 -45.58 7.22
CA THR A 88 27.57 -46.64 8.24
C THR A 88 26.76 -46.19 9.45
N ILE A 89 25.61 -46.84 9.73
CA ILE A 89 24.80 -46.56 10.93
C ILE A 89 25.47 -47.19 12.15
N TRP A 90 25.91 -46.36 13.10
CA TRP A 90 26.29 -46.82 14.44
C TRP A 90 25.06 -46.87 15.33
N LYS A 91 24.50 -48.07 15.52
CA LYS A 91 23.46 -48.30 16.53
C LYS A 91 24.13 -48.68 17.84
N GLN A 92 23.89 -47.90 18.90
CA GLN A 92 24.37 -48.23 20.24
C GLN A 92 23.67 -49.53 20.69
N ALA A 93 24.44 -50.54 21.08
CA ALA A 93 23.90 -51.78 21.64
C ALA A 93 23.42 -51.49 23.07
N ASP A 94 22.21 -51.94 23.40
CA ASP A 94 21.57 -51.81 24.72
C ASP A 94 22.42 -52.44 25.84
#